data_AF-A0AAP0S8E8-F1
#
_entry.id   AF-A0AAP0S8E8-F1
#
_cell.length_a   1.000
_cell.length_b   1.000
_cell.length_c   1.000
_cell.angle_alpha   90.00
_cell.angle_beta   90.00
_cell.angle_gamma   90.00
#
_symmetry.space_group_name_H-M   'P 1'
#
loop_
_entity.id
_entity.type
_entity.pdbx_description
1 polymer ?
#
loop_
_entity_poly.entity_id
_entity_poly.type
_entity_poly.pdbx_seq_one_letter_code
_entity_poly.pdbx_strand_id
1 'polypeptide(L)'
;MSVFTFVPAACVFGSLWTDWQRIFAHTKPVRAIDFMICLPAHGAVIGAWFGAWPMPLDWERPWQEWPICVSYGAITGYLVAMVASISFVFVRGGRQHVKPD
;
A
#
# COMPACT_ATOMS: atom_id res chain seq x y z
N MET A 1 11.45 -1.32 -4.54
CA MET A 1 9.98 -1.17 -4.54
C MET A 1 9.26 -2.46 -4.17
N SER A 2 9.59 -3.59 -4.80
CA SER A 2 9.00 -4.91 -4.52
C SER A 2 9.11 -5.36 -3.06
N VAL A 3 10.17 -4.95 -2.35
CA VAL A 3 10.36 -5.28 -0.93
C VAL A 3 9.23 -4.73 -0.04
N PHE A 4 8.73 -3.51 -0.32
CA PHE A 4 7.67 -2.88 0.48
C PHE A 4 6.33 -3.61 0.39
N THR A 5 6.08 -4.29 -0.73
CA THR A 5 4.83 -5.01 -0.98
C THR A 5 4.93 -6.48 -0.56
N PHE A 6 6.07 -7.13 -0.84
CA PHE A 6 6.23 -8.57 -0.63
C PHE A 6 6.64 -8.95 0.80
N VAL A 7 7.49 -8.19 1.48
CA VAL A 7 7.99 -8.56 2.81
C VAL A 7 6.87 -8.62 3.86
N PRO A 8 6.02 -7.58 4.05
CA PRO A 8 4.95 -7.66 5.04
C PRO A 8 3.90 -8.72 4.68
N ALA A 9 3.61 -8.93 3.39
CA ALA A 9 2.71 -9.99 2.94
C ALA A 9 3.28 -11.39 3.22
N ALA A 10 4.57 -11.62 2.95
CA ALA A 10 5.24 -12.89 3.20
C ALA A 10 5.37 -13.19 4.70
N CYS A 11 5.63 -12.19 5.54
CA CYS A 11 5.69 -12.36 6.99
C CYS A 11 4.33 -12.74 7.62
N VAL A 12 3.21 -12.32 7.02
CA VAL A 12 1.87 -12.53 7.60
C VAL A 12 1.14 -13.73 6.99
N PHE A 13 1.20 -13.93 5.67
CA PHE A 13 0.50 -15.03 4.99
C PHE A 13 1.38 -16.28 4.81
N GLY A 14 2.70 -16.17 4.96
CA GLY A 14 3.61 -17.29 4.74
C GLY A 14 3.55 -17.82 3.30
N SER A 15 3.65 -19.15 3.15
CA SER A 15 3.74 -19.87 1.86
C SER A 15 2.37 -20.30 1.27
N LEU A 16 1.24 -19.91 1.88
CA LEU A 16 -0.08 -20.34 1.41
C LEU A 16 -0.50 -19.60 0.13
N TRP A 17 -0.30 -20.24 -1.02
CA TRP A 17 -0.62 -19.71 -2.35
C TRP A 17 -2.08 -19.24 -2.52
N THR A 18 -3.02 -19.94 -1.87
CA THR A 18 -4.45 -19.61 -1.91
C THR A 18 -4.78 -18.25 -1.29
N ASP A 19 -4.05 -17.84 -0.25
CA ASP A 19 -4.25 -16.56 0.42
C ASP A 19 -3.69 -15.41 -0.43
N TRP A 20 -2.55 -15.63 -1.08
CA TRP A 20 -1.95 -14.67 -2.02
C TRP A 20 -2.89 -14.34 -3.19
N GLN A 21 -3.46 -15.38 -3.85
CA GLN A 21 -4.40 -15.18 -4.94
C GLN A 21 -5.67 -14.45 -4.47
N ARG A 22 -6.17 -14.76 -3.27
CA ARG A 22 -7.36 -14.12 -2.72
C ARG A 22 -7.16 -12.64 -2.44
N ILE A 23 -6.00 -12.26 -1.94
CA ILE A 23 -5.71 -10.88 -1.52
C ILE A 23 -5.33 -10.00 -2.70
N PHE A 24 -4.45 -10.49 -3.59
CA PHE A 24 -3.96 -9.71 -4.73
C PHE A 24 -4.82 -9.82 -5.99
N ALA A 25 -5.42 -10.99 -6.28
CA ALA A 25 -6.24 -11.17 -7.50
C ALA A 25 -7.73 -10.92 -7.25
N HIS A 26 -8.26 -11.31 -6.09
CA HIS A 26 -9.68 -11.13 -5.79
C HIS A 26 -10.02 -9.89 -4.95
N THR A 27 -9.03 -9.20 -4.37
CA THR A 27 -9.22 -7.98 -3.57
C THR A 27 -10.38 -8.11 -2.57
N LYS A 28 -10.51 -9.28 -1.92
CA LYS A 28 -11.51 -9.54 -0.86
C LYS A 28 -10.83 -9.63 0.51
N PRO A 29 -10.33 -8.51 1.06
CA PRO A 29 -9.80 -8.49 2.43
C PRO A 29 -10.94 -8.76 3.42
N VAL A 30 -10.80 -9.81 4.24
CA VAL A 30 -11.82 -10.22 5.22
C VAL A 30 -11.41 -9.81 6.64
N ARG A 31 -10.12 -9.82 6.94
CA ARG A 31 -9.57 -9.48 8.25
C ARG A 31 -8.94 -8.09 8.24
N ALA A 32 -8.92 -7.43 9.40
CA ALA A 32 -8.26 -6.14 9.57
C ALA A 32 -6.79 -6.14 9.13
N ILE A 33 -6.08 -7.26 9.37
CA ILE A 33 -4.70 -7.47 8.94
C ILE A 33 -4.54 -7.49 7.41
N ASP A 34 -5.53 -7.99 6.67
CA ASP A 34 -5.48 -8.05 5.20
C ASP A 34 -5.51 -6.62 4.63
N PHE A 35 -6.30 -5.73 5.24
CA PHE A 35 -6.34 -4.31 4.88
C PHE A 35 -5.00 -3.61 5.18
N MET A 36 -4.35 -3.94 6.30
CA MET A 36 -3.07 -3.34 6.67
C MET A 36 -1.94 -3.69 5.70
N ILE A 37 -2.05 -4.79 4.96
CA ILE A 37 -1.02 -5.23 3.99
C ILE A 37 -1.40 -4.78 2.58
N CYS A 38 -2.67 -4.89 2.22
CA CYS A 38 -3.16 -4.59 0.87
C CYS A 38 -3.16 -3.08 0.56
N LEU A 39 -3.57 -2.24 1.52
CA LEU A 39 -3.62 -0.78 1.34
C LEU A 39 -2.24 -0.19 1.05
N PRO A 40 -1.18 -0.47 1.83
CA PRO A 40 0.16 0.05 1.54
C PRO A 40 0.72 -0.42 0.19
N ALA A 41 0.44 -1.66 -0.20
CA ALA A 41 0.89 -2.17 -1.50
C ALA A 41 0.24 -1.42 -2.67
N HIS A 42 -1.06 -1.18 -2.61
CA HIS A 42 -1.76 -0.36 -3.61
C HIS A 42 -1.31 1.10 -3.55
N GLY A 43 -1.12 1.65 -2.35
CA GLY A 43 -0.60 2.99 -2.14
C GLY A 43 0.77 3.20 -2.78
N ALA A 44 1.68 2.22 -2.69
CA ALA A 44 2.98 2.28 -3.33
C ALA A 44 2.88 2.28 -4.87
N VAL A 45 1.99 1.47 -5.45
CA VAL A 45 1.79 1.42 -6.92
C VAL A 45 1.18 2.72 -7.43
N ILE A 46 0.14 3.22 -6.76
CA ILE A 46 -0.51 4.49 -7.09
C ILE A 46 0.48 5.65 -6.93
N GLY A 47 1.24 5.67 -5.83
CA GLY A 47 2.27 6.66 -5.58
C GLY A 47 3.39 6.63 -6.61
N ALA A 48 3.84 5.44 -7.03
CA ALA A 48 4.83 5.30 -8.10
C ALA A 48 4.30 5.85 -9.43
N TRP A 49 3.03 5.59 -9.75
CA TRP A 49 2.37 6.09 -10.96
C TRP A 49 2.29 7.62 -10.98
N PHE A 50 1.87 8.25 -9.88
CA PHE A 50 1.91 9.71 -9.75
C PHE A 50 3.34 10.26 -9.76
N GLY A 51 4.29 9.55 -9.16
CA GLY A 51 5.71 9.91 -9.18
C GLY A 51 6.34 9.86 -10.58
N ALA A 52 5.71 9.21 -11.55
CA ALA A 52 6.18 9.21 -12.94
C ALA A 52 5.73 10.46 -13.72
N TRP A 53 4.69 11.16 -13.26
CA TRP A 53 4.13 12.33 -13.95
C TRP A 53 5.07 13.54 -14.10
N PRO A 54 5.97 13.84 -13.16
CA PRO A 54 6.90 14.94 -13.34
C PRO A 54 7.85 14.68 -14.51
N MET A 55 8.24 13.42 -14.77
CA MET A 55 9.32 13.10 -15.71
C MET A 55 9.15 13.67 -17.13
N PRO A 56 7.98 13.58 -17.80
CA PRO A 56 7.81 14.11 -19.16
C PRO A 56 7.92 15.64 -19.29
N LEU A 57 7.83 16.38 -18.18
CA LEU A 57 8.02 17.83 -18.17
C LEU A 57 9.51 18.22 -18.23
N ASP A 58 10.41 17.23 -18.14
CA ASP A 58 11.88 17.28 -18.02
C ASP A 58 12.46 18.70 -17.88
N TRP A 59 12.53 19.18 -16.64
CA TRP A 59 13.07 20.52 -16.35
C TRP A 59 14.60 20.50 -16.23
N GLU A 60 15.25 19.44 -16.73
CA GLU A 60 16.71 19.19 -16.69
C GLU A 60 17.25 19.27 -15.25
N ARG A 61 16.47 18.74 -14.29
CA ARG A 61 16.84 18.74 -12.87
C ARG A 61 17.28 17.35 -12.42
N PRO A 62 18.32 17.23 -11.60
CA PRO A 62 18.83 15.94 -11.15
C PRO A 62 17.82 15.16 -10.29
N TRP A 63 16.83 15.81 -9.68
CA TRP A 63 15.77 15.14 -8.93
C TRP A 63 14.71 14.48 -9.84
N GLN A 64 14.67 14.84 -11.12
CA GLN A 64 13.69 14.39 -12.12
C GLN A 64 14.14 13.13 -12.88
N GLU A 65 15.39 12.72 -12.70
CA GLU A 65 15.96 11.54 -13.34
C GLU A 65 15.22 10.27 -12.92
N TRP A 66 15.07 9.35 -13.88
CA TRP A 66 14.57 8.01 -13.56
C TRP A 66 15.63 7.25 -12.75
N PRO A 67 15.27 6.53 -11.66
CA PRO A 67 13.94 6.27 -11.11
C PRO A 67 13.61 7.11 -9.86
N ILE A 68 14.22 8.29 -9.69
CA ILE A 68 14.19 9.06 -8.44
C ILE A 68 12.76 9.52 -8.11
N CYS A 69 12.08 10.20 -9.05
CA CYS A 69 10.71 10.68 -8.84
C CYS A 69 9.71 9.54 -8.56
N VAL A 70 9.80 8.45 -9.33
CA VAL A 70 8.98 7.25 -9.14
C VAL A 70 9.23 6.63 -7.77
N SER A 71 10.47 6.64 -7.30
CA SER A 71 10.84 6.07 -6.00
C SER A 71 10.29 6.88 -4.84
N TYR A 72 10.41 8.21 -4.88
CA TYR A 72 9.81 9.09 -3.88
C TYR A 72 8.28 8.99 -3.88
N GLY A 73 7.66 8.92 -5.05
CA GLY A 73 6.23 8.71 -5.19
C GLY A 73 5.78 7.39 -4.55
N ALA A 74 6.48 6.30 -4.82
CA ALA A 74 6.19 4.99 -4.25
C ALA A 74 6.31 4.96 -2.71
N ILE A 75 7.40 5.54 -2.17
CA ILE A 75 7.62 5.61 -0.71
C ILE A 75 6.55 6.47 -0.05
N THR A 76 6.24 7.63 -0.61
CA THR A 76 5.23 8.54 -0.06
C THR A 76 3.84 7.89 -0.10
N GLY A 77 3.48 7.27 -1.23
CA GLY A 77 2.22 6.55 -1.38
C GLY A 77 2.08 5.38 -0.40
N TYR A 78 3.16 4.64 -0.15
CA TYR A 78 3.20 3.57 0.84
C TYR A 78 2.95 4.09 2.27
N LEU A 79 3.63 5.17 2.66
CA LEU A 79 3.51 5.77 3.99
C LEU A 79 2.09 6.30 4.24
N VAL A 80 1.53 7.02 3.27
CA VAL A 80 0.15 7.54 3.35
C VAL A 80 -0.84 6.40 3.50
N ALA A 81 -0.70 5.34 2.72
CA ALA A 81 -1.59 4.19 2.77
C ALA A 81 -1.42 3.34 4.05
N MET A 82 -0.24 3.33 4.67
CA MET A 82 -0.06 2.77 6.02
C MET A 82 -0.82 3.57 7.08
N VAL A 83 -0.70 4.90 7.07
CA VAL A 83 -1.45 5.76 8.01
C VAL A 83 -2.96 5.60 7.80
N ALA A 84 -3.39 5.54 6.54
CA ALA A 84 -4.80 5.31 6.21
C ALA A 84 -5.29 3.93 6.68
N SER A 85 -4.50 2.87 6.51
CA SER A 85 -4.88 1.52 6.94
C SER A 85 -5.01 1.41 8.46
N ILE A 86 -4.07 2.01 9.21
CA ILE A 86 -4.13 2.10 10.67
C ILE A 86 -5.38 2.87 11.09
N SER A 87 -5.61 4.06 10.52
CA SER A 87 -6.78 4.89 10.83
C SER A 87 -8.09 4.15 10.56
N PHE A 88 -8.16 3.42 9.45
CA PHE A 88 -9.33 2.62 9.08
C PHE A 88 -9.60 1.47 10.05
N VAL A 89 -8.56 0.78 10.52
CA VAL A 89 -8.69 -0.27 11.54
C VAL A 89 -9.15 0.32 12.88
N PHE A 90 -8.59 1.45 13.30
CA PHE A 90 -9.02 2.14 14.53
C PHE A 90 -10.50 2.57 14.47
N VAL A 91 -10.94 3.17 13.36
CA VAL A 91 -12.34 3.56 13.17
C VAL A 91 -13.27 2.34 13.18
N ARG A 92 -12.87 1.24 12.52
CA ARG A 92 -13.66 0.00 12.53
C ARG A 92 -13.71 -0.67 13.91
N GLY A 93 -12.60 -0.71 14.63
CA GLY A 93 -12.55 -1.23 16.01
C GLY A 93 -13.42 -0.40 16.96
N GLY A 94 -13.38 0.93 16.84
CA GLY A 94 -14.27 1.82 17.58
C GLY A 94 -15.75 1.59 17.27
N ARG A 95 -16.11 1.34 16.01
CA ARG A 95 -17.50 1.04 15.61
C ARG A 95 -18.02 -0.30 16.13
N GLN A 96 -17.15 -1.30 16.31
CA GLN A 96 -17.56 -2.58 16.92
C GLN A 96 -17.83 -2.45 18.42
N HIS A 97 -17.11 -1.54 19.10
CA HIS A 97 -17.28 -1.30 20.53
C HIS A 97 -18.52 -0.46 20.89
N VAL A 98 -19.10 0.24 19.89
CA VAL A 98 -20.28 1.13 20.04
C VAL A 98 -21.60 0.42 19.75
N LYS A 99 -21.58 -0.89 19.47
CA LYS A 99 -22.81 -1.68 19.34
C LYS A 99 -23.03 -2.58 20.58
N PRO A 100 -23.42 -2.04 21.74
CA PRO A 100 -24.15 -2.82 22.73
C PRO A 100 -25.62 -2.89 22.30
N ASP A 101 -26.10 -4.13 22.23
CA ASP A 101 -27.49 -4.64 22.33
C ASP A 101 -28.65 -3.77 21.81
#